data_AF-A0A937DTG7-F1
#
_entry.id   AF-A0A937DTG7-F1
#
_cell.length_a   1.000
_cell.length_b   1.000
_cell.length_c   1.000
_cell.angle_alpha   90.00
_cell.angle_beta   90.00
_cell.angle_gamma   90.00
#
_symmetry.space_group_name_H-M   'P 1'
#
loop_
_entity.id
_entity.type
_entity.pdbx_description
1 polymer ?
#
loop_
_entity_poly.entity_id
_entity_poly.type
_entity_poly.pdbx_seq_one_letter_code
_entity_poly.pdbx_strand_id
1 'polypeptide(L)'
;MRVTPGVSTSGQPILVMGDSFQFGSGLPDEQTLGAHLASRSAGTLRPVNLATPGYGVHQILRQLQLGTPKASGVDQFDLLIFGVFDTHVRRASGKARWLRGSPRYETSAEGRAPAGVFQPSSQFAEHLLADSALAALLGEALDKFLMSDEKRFVAILKEIEREARATYGARLLVLYYSELNVGPSKRSAEKLLCSAGVSFIDLGTRVPITPDSVDKYYIAGDGHPTSALNDWIAREAIRYIEGHAAPDRCHP
;
A
#
# COMPACT_ATOMS: atom_id res chain seq x y z
N MET A 1 10.15 -4.77 -10.81
CA MET A 1 8.98 -5.45 -11.41
C MET A 1 9.12 -6.93 -11.12
N ARG A 2 8.04 -7.57 -10.67
CA ARG A 2 8.01 -9.02 -10.45
C ARG A 2 7.36 -9.72 -11.65
N VAL A 3 7.90 -10.86 -12.04
CA VAL A 3 7.31 -11.71 -13.08
C VAL A 3 5.99 -12.28 -12.56
N THR A 4 4.95 -12.24 -13.38
CA THR A 4 3.65 -12.86 -13.08
C THR A 4 3.42 -14.01 -14.06
N PRO A 5 3.47 -15.27 -13.60
CA PRO A 5 3.28 -16.43 -14.46
C PRO A 5 1.87 -16.47 -15.08
N GLY A 6 1.76 -17.03 -16.28
CA GLY A 6 0.46 -17.31 -16.93
C GLY A 6 -0.32 -16.08 -17.40
N VAL A 7 0.31 -14.90 -17.45
CA VAL A 7 -0.35 -13.66 -17.88
C VAL A 7 -0.57 -13.64 -19.39
N SER A 8 -1.83 -13.46 -19.80
CA SER A 8 -2.18 -13.18 -21.20
C SER A 8 -1.86 -11.72 -21.55
N THR A 9 -1.28 -11.49 -22.73
CA THR A 9 -1.04 -10.13 -23.24
C THR A 9 -2.31 -9.44 -23.72
N SER A 10 -3.38 -10.20 -24.00
CA SER A 10 -4.70 -9.69 -24.41
C SER A 10 -5.64 -9.39 -23.24
N GLY A 11 -5.25 -9.75 -22.01
CA GLY A 11 -6.06 -9.49 -20.82
C GLY A 11 -6.11 -8.01 -20.45
N GLN A 12 -7.16 -7.65 -19.71
CA GLN A 12 -7.42 -6.33 -19.17
C GLN A 12 -6.33 -5.94 -18.14
N PRO A 13 -5.55 -4.87 -18.34
CA PRO A 13 -4.41 -4.59 -17.48
C PRO A 13 -4.79 -4.13 -16.07
N ILE A 14 -4.18 -4.78 -15.06
CA ILE A 14 -4.36 -4.46 -13.64
C ILE A 14 -3.00 -4.12 -13.04
N LEU A 15 -2.86 -2.92 -12.50
CA LEU A 15 -1.63 -2.45 -11.91
C LEU A 15 -1.56 -2.87 -10.43
N VAL A 16 -0.56 -3.66 -10.07
CA VAL A 16 -0.30 -4.04 -8.67
C VAL A 16 0.92 -3.26 -8.20
N MET A 17 0.72 -2.36 -7.23
CA MET A 17 1.78 -1.58 -6.59
C MET A 17 1.75 -1.79 -5.07
N GLY A 18 2.75 -1.29 -4.36
CA GLY A 18 2.82 -1.45 -2.92
C GLY A 18 4.21 -1.81 -2.45
N ASP A 19 4.26 -2.43 -1.28
CA ASP A 19 5.49 -2.84 -0.64
C ASP A 19 5.74 -4.36 -0.79
N SER A 20 6.37 -4.97 0.21
CA SER A 20 6.65 -6.41 0.22
C SER A 20 5.38 -7.27 0.22
N PHE A 21 4.24 -6.74 0.67
CA PHE A 21 2.96 -7.45 0.70
C PHE A 21 2.46 -7.72 -0.72
N GLN A 22 2.35 -6.68 -1.55
CA GLN A 22 1.92 -6.83 -2.95
C GLN A 22 3.03 -7.39 -3.84
N PHE A 23 4.30 -7.17 -3.48
CA PHE A 23 5.40 -7.85 -4.15
C PHE A 23 5.34 -9.37 -3.94
N GLY A 24 4.82 -9.84 -2.81
CA GLY A 24 4.77 -11.26 -2.44
C GLY A 24 6.08 -11.77 -1.86
N SER A 25 6.75 -10.97 -1.03
CA SER A 25 7.96 -11.40 -0.33
C SER A 25 7.72 -12.71 0.43
N GLY A 26 8.69 -13.63 0.37
CA GLY A 26 8.58 -14.94 1.00
C GLY A 26 7.75 -15.97 0.22
N LEU A 27 7.17 -15.60 -0.93
CA LEU A 27 6.39 -16.50 -1.78
C LEU A 27 7.09 -16.81 -3.11
N PRO A 28 6.85 -17.98 -3.71
CA PRO A 28 7.15 -18.23 -5.12
C PRO A 28 6.18 -17.43 -6.03
N ASP A 29 6.55 -17.24 -7.30
CA ASP A 29 5.84 -16.34 -8.21
C ASP A 29 4.36 -16.72 -8.41
N GLU A 30 4.06 -18.02 -8.45
CA GLU A 30 2.72 -18.58 -8.66
C GLU A 30 1.77 -18.34 -7.47
N GLN A 31 2.30 -17.93 -6.31
CA GLN A 31 1.54 -17.71 -5.08
C GLN A 31 1.28 -16.23 -4.79
N THR A 32 1.76 -15.34 -5.66
CA THR A 32 1.58 -13.90 -5.52
C THR A 32 0.16 -13.47 -5.88
N LEU A 33 -0.26 -12.29 -5.39
CA LEU A 33 -1.53 -11.68 -5.79
C LEU A 33 -1.69 -11.57 -7.32
N GLY A 34 -0.62 -11.16 -8.01
CA GLY A 34 -0.61 -11.08 -9.47
C GLY A 34 -0.90 -12.43 -10.13
N ALA A 35 -0.27 -13.51 -9.67
CA ALA A 35 -0.49 -14.84 -10.24
C ALA A 35 -1.91 -15.36 -9.98
N HIS A 36 -2.46 -15.09 -8.79
CA HIS A 36 -3.85 -15.43 -8.47
C HIS A 36 -4.86 -14.64 -9.29
N LEU A 37 -4.62 -13.34 -9.54
CA LEU A 37 -5.47 -12.54 -10.44
C LEU A 37 -5.47 -13.10 -11.87
N ALA A 38 -4.30 -13.47 -12.39
CA ALA A 38 -4.17 -14.01 -13.74
C ALA A 38 -4.87 -15.38 -13.88
N SER A 39 -4.61 -16.30 -12.95
CA SER A 39 -5.15 -17.66 -12.99
C SER A 39 -6.66 -17.70 -12.73
N ARG A 40 -7.16 -16.96 -11.73
CA ARG A 40 -8.59 -16.96 -11.37
C ARG A 40 -9.48 -16.27 -12.39
N SER A 41 -8.93 -15.31 -13.12
CA SER A 41 -9.65 -14.62 -14.19
C SER A 41 -9.62 -15.39 -15.52
N ALA A 42 -9.05 -16.60 -15.55
CA ALA A 42 -8.86 -17.39 -16.77
C ALA A 42 -8.17 -16.59 -17.89
N GLY A 43 -7.21 -15.74 -17.53
CA GLY A 43 -6.46 -14.88 -18.48
C GLY A 43 -7.20 -13.65 -18.97
N THR A 44 -8.42 -13.36 -18.48
CA THR A 44 -9.13 -12.12 -18.81
C THR A 44 -8.51 -10.88 -18.16
N LEU A 45 -7.78 -11.04 -17.05
CA LEU A 45 -6.96 -9.98 -16.45
C LEU A 45 -5.48 -10.17 -16.79
N ARG A 46 -4.78 -9.05 -16.94
CA ARG A 46 -3.33 -8.94 -17.15
C ARG A 46 -2.68 -8.16 -15.99
N PRO A 47 -2.35 -8.83 -14.87
CA PRO A 47 -1.70 -8.17 -13.75
C PRO A 47 -0.26 -7.75 -14.10
N VAL A 48 0.10 -6.53 -13.72
CA VAL A 48 1.45 -5.96 -13.84
C VAL A 48 1.94 -5.60 -12.44
N ASN A 49 2.84 -6.41 -11.89
CA ASN A 49 3.34 -6.23 -10.52
C ASN A 49 4.59 -5.35 -10.46
N LEU A 50 4.40 -4.09 -10.06
CA LEU A 50 5.43 -3.08 -9.83
C LEU A 50 5.64 -2.75 -8.35
N ALA A 51 5.06 -3.52 -7.44
CA ALA A 51 5.33 -3.39 -6.02
C ALA A 51 6.82 -3.56 -5.72
N THR A 52 7.31 -2.87 -4.69
CA THR A 52 8.73 -2.89 -4.32
C THR A 52 8.87 -2.96 -2.79
N PRO A 53 9.53 -4.00 -2.24
CA PRO A 53 9.69 -4.15 -0.80
C PRO A 53 10.16 -2.88 -0.08
N GLY A 54 9.50 -2.58 1.04
CA GLY A 54 9.82 -1.42 1.89
C GLY A 54 9.27 -0.07 1.39
N TYR A 55 8.59 -0.03 0.24
CA TYR A 55 8.01 1.22 -0.27
C TYR A 55 6.89 1.76 0.62
N GLY A 56 6.75 3.08 0.64
CA GLY A 56 5.59 3.79 1.21
C GLY A 56 4.74 4.45 0.14
N VAL A 57 3.59 5.02 0.55
CA VAL A 57 2.65 5.70 -0.37
C VAL A 57 3.30 6.83 -1.18
N HIS A 58 4.26 7.55 -0.60
CA HIS A 58 5.02 8.60 -1.29
C HIS A 58 5.90 8.07 -2.43
N GLN A 59 6.43 6.85 -2.31
CA GLN A 59 7.21 6.21 -3.37
C GLN A 59 6.29 5.67 -4.47
N ILE A 60 5.12 5.11 -4.12
CA ILE A 60 4.09 4.71 -5.08
C ILE A 60 3.67 5.91 -5.93
N LEU A 61 3.34 7.03 -5.28
CA LEU A 61 3.01 8.28 -5.98
C LEU A 61 4.14 8.70 -6.92
N ARG A 62 5.39 8.65 -6.45
CA ARG A 62 6.53 9.02 -7.30
C ARG A 62 6.68 8.10 -8.51
N GLN A 63 6.45 6.79 -8.37
CA GLN A 63 6.48 5.86 -9.49
C GLN A 63 5.43 6.21 -10.55
N LEU A 64 4.21 6.60 -10.14
CA LEU A 64 3.16 7.06 -11.04
C LEU A 64 3.57 8.33 -11.79
N GLN A 65 4.06 9.34 -11.07
CA GLN A 65 4.51 10.61 -11.65
C GLN A 65 5.70 10.46 -12.61
N LEU A 66 6.56 9.46 -12.38
CA LEU A 66 7.71 9.18 -13.23
C LEU A 66 7.38 8.35 -14.48
N GLY A 67 6.12 7.97 -14.70
CA GLY A 67 5.79 7.12 -15.84
C GLY A 67 6.20 5.66 -15.67
N THR A 68 6.55 5.21 -14.45
CA THR A 68 7.11 3.86 -14.22
C THR A 68 6.19 2.74 -14.75
N PRO A 69 4.85 2.80 -14.61
CA PRO A 69 3.95 1.81 -15.22
C PRO A 69 4.12 1.63 -16.73
N LYS A 70 4.48 2.68 -17.48
CA LYS A 70 4.64 2.62 -18.94
C LYS A 70 5.80 1.73 -19.38
N ALA A 71 6.80 1.53 -18.52
CA ALA A 71 7.90 0.61 -18.78
C ALA A 71 7.45 -0.86 -18.92
N SER A 72 6.22 -1.19 -18.50
CA SER A 72 5.62 -2.51 -18.72
C SER A 72 5.01 -2.72 -20.12
N GLY A 73 5.07 -1.70 -20.99
CA GLY A 73 4.42 -1.72 -22.31
C GLY A 73 2.89 -1.61 -22.24
N VAL A 74 2.36 -1.07 -21.14
CA VAL A 74 0.94 -0.81 -20.92
C VAL A 74 0.77 0.67 -20.56
N ASP A 75 -0.09 1.36 -21.31
CA ASP A 75 -0.35 2.79 -21.11
C ASP A 75 -1.61 3.07 -20.27
N GLN A 76 -2.56 2.13 -20.20
CA GLN A 76 -3.82 2.27 -19.46
C GLN A 76 -4.08 1.01 -18.63
N PHE A 77 -4.64 1.21 -17.45
CA PHE A 77 -5.01 0.13 -16.52
C PHE A 77 -6.42 0.41 -16.00
N ASP A 78 -7.21 -0.64 -15.78
CA ASP A 78 -8.56 -0.45 -15.26
C ASP A 78 -8.61 -0.27 -13.74
N LEU A 79 -7.61 -0.85 -13.07
CA LEU A 79 -7.49 -0.85 -11.63
C LEU A 79 -6.03 -0.78 -11.21
N LEU A 80 -5.75 0.05 -10.21
CA LEU A 80 -4.54 0.04 -9.40
C LEU A 80 -4.88 -0.53 -8.03
N ILE A 81 -4.22 -1.61 -7.65
CA ILE A 81 -4.34 -2.25 -6.34
C ILE A 81 -3.06 -2.01 -5.54
N PHE A 82 -3.17 -1.49 -4.31
CA PHE A 82 -2.04 -1.46 -3.36
C PHE A 82 -2.48 -1.58 -1.90
N GLY A 83 -1.55 -2.01 -1.03
CA GLY A 83 -1.80 -2.27 0.38
C GLY A 83 -1.50 -1.09 1.31
N VAL A 84 -2.29 -0.95 2.37
CA VAL A 84 -2.08 -0.02 3.48
C VAL A 84 -2.18 -0.75 4.82
N PHE A 85 -1.29 -0.41 5.73
CA PHE A 85 -1.34 -0.71 7.16
C PHE A 85 -0.68 0.43 7.93
N ASP A 86 -0.82 0.51 9.25
CA ASP A 86 -0.48 1.72 10.02
C ASP A 86 0.95 2.23 9.83
N THR A 87 1.91 1.33 9.60
CA THR A 87 3.30 1.78 9.38
C THR A 87 3.41 2.65 8.12
N HIS A 88 2.50 2.53 7.15
CA HIS A 88 2.45 3.38 5.96
C HIS A 88 2.14 4.85 6.27
N VAL A 89 1.36 5.13 7.32
CA VAL A 89 1.12 6.50 7.79
C VAL A 89 2.43 7.12 8.27
N ARG A 90 3.21 6.37 9.09
CA ARG A 90 4.55 6.81 9.53
C ARG A 90 5.54 6.93 8.38
N ARG A 91 5.49 6.01 7.40
CA ARG A 91 6.33 6.03 6.20
C ARG A 91 6.05 7.25 5.33
N ALA A 92 4.80 7.73 5.24
CA ALA A 92 4.49 8.96 4.52
C ALA A 92 5.26 10.18 5.05
N SER A 93 5.70 10.13 6.30
CA SER A 93 6.53 11.17 6.92
C SER A 93 8.02 10.87 7.00
N GLY A 94 8.49 9.79 6.37
CA GLY A 94 9.93 9.48 6.34
C GLY A 94 10.48 8.95 7.66
N LYS A 95 9.61 8.56 8.61
CA LYS A 95 10.00 8.12 9.97
C LYS A 95 10.56 6.69 10.02
N ALA A 96 10.61 5.99 8.90
CA ALA A 96 11.28 4.71 8.79
C ALA A 96 12.72 4.92 8.31
N ARG A 97 13.70 4.34 9.01
CA ARG A 97 15.14 4.56 8.77
C ARG A 97 15.60 4.32 7.32
N TRP A 98 14.96 3.39 6.61
CA TRP A 98 15.29 3.04 5.24
C TRP A 98 14.68 3.98 4.19
N LEU A 99 13.90 5.00 4.60
CA LEU A 99 13.32 5.99 3.71
C LEU A 99 14.23 7.19 3.44
N ARG A 100 15.47 7.18 3.95
CA ARG A 100 16.46 8.20 3.60
C ARG A 100 16.64 8.27 2.08
N GLY A 101 16.64 9.48 1.52
CA GLY A 101 16.67 9.68 0.08
C GLY A 101 15.35 9.39 -0.66
N SER A 102 14.31 8.92 0.03
CA SER A 102 12.99 8.73 -0.58
C SER A 102 12.27 10.06 -0.78
N PRO A 103 11.37 10.17 -1.78
CA PRO A 103 10.66 11.41 -2.08
C PRO A 103 9.88 11.94 -0.88
N ARG A 104 10.08 13.21 -0.54
CA ARG A 104 9.35 13.90 0.53
C ARG A 104 8.27 14.78 -0.09
N TYR A 105 7.04 14.63 0.36
CA TYR A 105 5.93 15.53 -0.02
C TYR A 105 5.56 16.43 1.16
N GLU A 106 5.25 17.68 0.87
CA GLU A 106 4.73 18.63 1.86
C GLU A 106 3.21 18.71 1.78
N THR A 107 2.58 19.10 2.89
CA THR A 107 1.12 19.19 3.03
C THR A 107 0.51 20.41 2.33
N SER A 108 1.27 21.18 1.54
CA SER A 108 0.70 22.25 0.72
C SER A 108 -0.32 21.62 -0.24
N ALA A 109 -1.52 22.21 -0.29
CA ALA A 109 -2.82 21.61 -0.62
C ALA A 109 -2.98 20.80 -1.92
N GLU A 110 -1.91 20.53 -2.67
CA GLU A 110 -1.99 19.95 -4.01
C GLU A 110 -1.11 18.73 -4.22
N GLY A 111 -0.16 18.37 -3.34
CA GLY A 111 0.62 17.12 -3.43
C GLY A 111 1.37 16.87 -4.76
N ARG A 112 1.38 17.85 -5.69
CA ARG A 112 1.73 17.66 -7.10
C ARG A 112 3.19 17.32 -7.36
N ALA A 113 4.09 17.74 -6.48
CA ALA A 113 5.52 17.54 -6.68
C ALA A 113 6.22 17.22 -5.36
N PRO A 114 7.26 16.38 -5.38
CA PRO A 114 8.09 16.16 -4.20
C PRO A 114 8.78 17.47 -3.79
N ALA A 115 8.72 17.80 -2.52
CA ALA A 115 9.43 18.90 -1.87
C ALA A 115 10.92 18.53 -1.57
N GLY A 116 11.51 17.68 -2.41
CA GLY A 116 12.84 17.08 -2.21
C GLY A 116 12.79 15.64 -1.69
N VAL A 117 13.80 15.25 -0.92
CA VAL A 117 13.93 13.90 -0.34
C VAL A 117 14.01 13.96 1.17
N PHE A 118 13.69 12.86 1.85
CA PHE A 118 13.95 12.74 3.28
C PHE A 118 15.46 12.76 3.54
N GLN A 119 15.90 13.74 4.32
CA GLN A 119 17.30 13.91 4.66
C GLN A 119 17.72 12.88 5.73
N PRO A 120 18.96 12.39 5.68
CA PRO A 120 19.51 11.64 6.79
C PRO A 120 19.60 12.54 8.03
N SER A 121 19.07 12.09 9.16
CA SER A 121 19.50 12.63 10.45
C SER A 121 20.98 12.30 10.67
N SER A 122 21.69 13.16 11.41
CA SER A 122 23.07 12.87 11.80
C SER A 122 23.14 11.51 12.48
N GLN A 123 23.96 10.58 11.97
CA GLN A 123 24.11 9.24 12.55
C GLN A 123 24.52 9.31 14.03
N PHE A 124 25.28 10.34 14.39
CA PHE A 124 25.69 10.61 15.77
C PHE A 124 24.49 10.97 16.66
N ALA A 125 23.59 11.84 16.18
CA ALA A 125 22.39 12.22 16.93
C ALA A 125 21.41 11.06 17.06
N GLU A 126 21.26 10.24 16.02
CA GLU A 126 20.41 9.04 16.07
C GLU A 126 20.91 8.04 17.11
N HIS A 127 22.22 7.83 17.21
CA HIS A 127 22.79 6.89 18.18
C HIS A 127 22.55 7.36 19.63
N LEU A 128 22.68 8.67 19.89
CA LEU A 128 22.41 9.26 21.20
C LEU A 128 20.92 9.21 21.59
N LEU A 129 20.01 9.24 20.61
CA LEU A 129 18.56 9.26 20.83
C LEU A 129 17.94 7.86 20.82
N ALA A 130 18.52 6.89 20.12
CA ALA A 130 17.97 5.54 19.94
C ALA A 130 17.82 4.76 21.25
N ASP A 131 18.74 4.97 22.21
CA ASP A 131 18.73 4.28 23.51
C ASP A 131 18.04 5.10 24.62
N SER A 132 17.48 6.26 24.28
CA SER A 132 16.84 7.14 25.25
C SER A 132 15.33 6.91 25.28
N ALA A 133 14.85 6.24 26.32
CA ALA A 133 13.42 6.08 26.58
C ALA A 133 12.69 7.44 26.69
N LEU A 134 13.39 8.47 27.17
CA LEU A 134 12.85 9.84 27.26
C LEU A 134 12.74 10.49 25.87
N ALA A 135 13.72 10.30 25.00
CA ALA A 135 13.65 10.78 23.62
C ALA A 135 12.56 10.05 22.81
N ALA A 136 12.39 8.75 23.04
CA ALA A 136 11.29 7.98 22.46
C ALA A 136 9.92 8.52 22.92
N LEU A 137 9.75 8.78 24.22
CA LEU A 137 8.53 9.35 24.80
C LEU A 137 8.23 10.77 24.29
N LEU A 138 9.23 11.65 24.25
CA LEU A 138 9.09 13.01 23.71
C LEU A 138 8.83 13.02 22.21
N GLY A 139 9.50 12.14 21.46
CA GLY A 139 9.26 11.96 20.03
C GLY A 139 7.84 11.48 19.75
N GLU A 140 7.33 10.51 20.52
CA GLU A 140 5.96 10.03 20.41
C GLU A 140 4.94 11.11 20.79
N ALA A 141 5.21 11.90 21.82
CA ALA A 141 4.36 13.02 22.24
C ALA A 141 4.32 14.15 21.20
N LEU A 142 5.48 14.55 20.66
CA LEU A 142 5.58 15.55 19.59
C LEU A 142 4.92 15.06 18.30
N ASP A 143 5.11 13.80 17.95
CA ASP A 143 4.48 13.19 16.77
C ASP A 143 2.95 13.16 16.88
N LYS A 144 2.42 12.79 18.06
CA LYS A 144 0.99 12.87 18.36
C LYS A 144 0.48 14.31 18.33
N PHE A 145 1.29 15.27 18.79
CA PHE A 145 0.91 16.68 18.79
C PHE A 145 0.93 17.29 17.39
N LEU A 146 1.82 16.82 16.52
CA LEU A 146 2.05 17.45 15.22
C LEU A 146 1.10 17.00 14.11
N MET A 147 0.31 15.92 14.27
CA MET A 147 -0.74 15.42 13.32
C MET A 147 -0.38 15.50 11.82
N SER A 148 0.91 15.64 11.48
CA SER A 148 1.36 16.06 10.16
C SER A 148 1.43 14.88 9.21
N ASP A 149 1.63 13.69 9.78
CA ASP A 149 1.72 12.42 9.08
C ASP A 149 0.39 12.03 8.48
N GLU A 150 -0.70 12.20 9.24
CA GLU A 150 -2.05 11.88 8.81
C GLU A 150 -2.50 12.77 7.65
N LYS A 151 -2.33 14.10 7.77
CA LYS A 151 -2.66 15.05 6.70
C LYS A 151 -1.84 14.78 5.45
N ARG A 152 -0.55 14.51 5.59
CA ARG A 152 0.35 14.18 4.47
C ARG A 152 -0.03 12.86 3.82
N PHE A 153 -0.32 11.84 4.61
CA PHE A 153 -0.79 10.53 4.14
C PHE A 153 -2.07 10.68 3.32
N VAL A 154 -3.08 11.38 3.85
CA VAL A 154 -4.34 11.67 3.15
C VAL A 154 -4.11 12.44 1.85
N ALA A 155 -3.25 13.47 1.87
CA ALA A 155 -2.93 14.25 0.68
C ALA A 155 -2.25 13.40 -0.40
N ILE A 156 -1.32 12.52 -0.02
CA ILE A 156 -0.66 11.59 -0.95
C ILE A 156 -1.66 10.58 -1.52
N LEU A 157 -2.59 10.04 -0.72
CA LEU A 157 -3.60 9.12 -1.22
C LEU A 157 -4.52 9.76 -2.27
N LYS A 158 -4.97 11.00 -2.02
CA LYS A 158 -5.75 11.78 -3.00
C LYS A 158 -4.96 12.00 -4.29
N GLU A 159 -3.66 12.24 -4.16
CA GLU A 159 -2.78 12.41 -5.30
C GLU A 159 -2.60 11.10 -6.09
N ILE A 160 -2.42 9.97 -5.41
CA ILE A 160 -2.34 8.65 -6.06
C ILE A 160 -3.61 8.37 -6.85
N GLU A 161 -4.79 8.58 -6.27
CA GLU A 161 -6.06 8.37 -6.99
C GLU A 161 -6.16 9.30 -8.21
N ARG A 162 -5.83 10.59 -8.04
CA ARG A 162 -5.87 11.55 -9.13
C ARG A 162 -4.91 11.17 -10.26
N GLU A 163 -3.66 10.87 -9.93
CA GLU A 163 -2.62 10.52 -10.89
C GLU A 163 -2.93 9.20 -11.60
N ALA A 164 -3.37 8.19 -10.84
CA ALA A 164 -3.81 6.90 -11.40
C ALA A 164 -4.94 7.09 -12.41
N ARG A 165 -5.96 7.89 -12.08
CA ARG A 165 -7.10 8.14 -12.95
C ARG A 165 -6.74 9.01 -14.16
N ALA A 166 -6.03 10.11 -13.94
CA ALA A 166 -5.74 11.11 -14.97
C ALA A 166 -4.70 10.63 -15.99
N THR A 167 -3.66 9.92 -15.53
CA THR A 167 -2.53 9.52 -16.38
C THR A 167 -2.71 8.11 -16.94
N TYR A 168 -3.32 7.21 -16.17
CA TYR A 168 -3.39 5.77 -16.48
C TYR A 168 -4.81 5.22 -16.66
N GLY A 169 -5.85 6.05 -16.51
CA GLY A 169 -7.24 5.61 -16.60
C GLY A 169 -7.69 4.71 -15.44
N ALA A 170 -6.84 4.52 -14.43
CA ALA A 170 -7.02 3.51 -13.40
C ALA A 170 -7.88 3.99 -12.25
N ARG A 171 -8.85 3.17 -11.84
CA ARG A 171 -9.49 3.30 -10.53
C ARG A 171 -8.52 2.84 -9.44
N LEU A 172 -8.62 3.43 -8.25
CA LEU A 172 -7.81 3.00 -7.11
C LEU A 172 -8.61 2.06 -6.18
N LEU A 173 -8.03 0.91 -5.84
CA LEU A 173 -8.51 0.02 -4.79
C LEU A 173 -7.40 -0.21 -3.75
N VAL A 174 -7.67 0.18 -2.50
CA VAL A 174 -6.76 -0.02 -1.38
C VAL A 174 -7.09 -1.30 -0.63
N LEU A 175 -6.09 -2.14 -0.36
CA LEU A 175 -6.20 -3.29 0.53
C LEU A 175 -5.77 -2.86 1.92
N TYR A 176 -6.69 -2.80 2.88
CA TYR A 176 -6.42 -2.33 4.23
C TYR A 176 -6.20 -3.52 5.18
N TYR A 177 -4.96 -3.71 5.64
CA TYR A 177 -4.54 -4.78 6.54
C TYR A 177 -4.73 -4.35 8.01
N SER A 178 -5.99 -4.17 8.44
CA SER A 178 -6.34 -3.60 9.74
C SER A 178 -6.02 -4.51 10.94
N GLU A 179 -5.84 -5.80 10.71
CA GLU A 179 -5.41 -6.80 11.68
C GLU A 179 -3.95 -6.67 12.10
N LEU A 180 -3.10 -6.07 11.25
CA LEU A 180 -1.69 -5.82 11.54
C LEU A 180 -1.47 -4.54 12.33
N ASN A 181 -2.54 -3.82 12.63
CA ASN A 181 -2.52 -2.58 13.38
C ASN A 181 -2.50 -2.86 14.88
N VAL A 182 -1.46 -2.41 15.56
CA VAL A 182 -1.25 -2.62 17.00
C VAL A 182 -1.65 -1.38 17.81
N GLY A 183 -2.49 -1.56 18.84
CA GLY A 183 -2.91 -0.47 19.74
C GLY A 183 -4.07 0.38 19.20
N PRO A 184 -4.30 1.61 19.73
CA PRO A 184 -5.45 2.45 19.37
C PRO A 184 -5.45 2.93 17.90
N SER A 185 -4.43 2.61 17.13
CA SER A 185 -4.22 3.01 15.74
C SER A 185 -5.07 2.23 14.71
N LYS A 186 -5.64 1.06 15.06
CA LYS A 186 -6.54 0.32 14.16
C LYS A 186 -7.72 1.17 13.65
N ARG A 187 -8.19 2.14 14.45
CA ARG A 187 -9.28 3.06 14.09
C ARG A 187 -8.82 4.34 13.40
N SER A 188 -7.52 4.62 13.30
CA SER A 188 -7.03 5.85 12.66
C SER A 188 -6.90 5.67 11.16
N ALA A 189 -6.27 4.61 10.66
CA ALA A 189 -6.04 4.46 9.22
C ALA A 189 -7.35 4.37 8.40
N GLU A 190 -8.39 3.69 8.89
CA GLU A 190 -9.71 3.69 8.23
C GLU A 190 -10.27 5.11 8.05
N LYS A 191 -10.23 5.94 9.11
CA LYS A 191 -10.65 7.35 9.04
C LYS A 191 -9.83 8.15 8.03
N LEU A 192 -8.54 7.83 7.89
CA LEU A 192 -7.67 8.47 6.90
C LEU A 192 -8.01 8.04 5.47
N LEU A 193 -8.26 6.74 5.23
CA LEU A 193 -8.73 6.24 3.94
C LEU A 193 -10.06 6.91 3.55
N CYS A 194 -10.98 7.03 4.50
CA CYS A 194 -12.24 7.74 4.33
C CYS A 194 -12.06 9.24 4.06
N SER A 195 -11.17 9.90 4.79
CA SER A 195 -10.83 11.32 4.56
C SER A 195 -10.16 11.55 3.20
N ALA A 196 -9.48 10.53 2.67
CA ALA A 196 -8.92 10.54 1.33
C ALA A 196 -9.97 10.32 0.23
N GLY A 197 -11.10 9.70 0.55
CA GLY A 197 -12.16 9.38 -0.42
C GLY A 197 -11.85 8.18 -1.32
N VAL A 198 -10.88 7.34 -0.92
CA VAL A 198 -10.43 6.19 -1.73
C VAL A 198 -11.31 4.96 -1.46
N SER A 199 -11.50 4.12 -2.48
CA SER A 199 -12.14 2.81 -2.30
C SER A 199 -11.18 1.85 -1.59
N PHE A 200 -11.65 1.12 -0.57
CA PHE A 200 -10.84 0.13 0.12
C PHE A 200 -11.61 -1.14 0.50
N ILE A 201 -10.86 -2.22 0.77
CA ILE A 201 -11.34 -3.48 1.35
C ILE A 201 -10.53 -3.70 2.64
N ASP A 202 -11.20 -3.71 3.78
CA ASP A 202 -10.64 -4.04 5.08
C ASP A 202 -10.53 -5.56 5.25
N LEU A 203 -9.30 -6.05 5.15
CA LEU A 203 -8.98 -7.46 5.24
C LEU A 203 -9.21 -8.00 6.66
N GLY A 204 -9.00 -7.17 7.69
CA GLY A 204 -9.14 -7.58 9.08
C GLY A 204 -10.60 -7.71 9.52
N THR A 205 -11.57 -7.22 8.75
CA THR A 205 -13.00 -7.44 8.97
C THR A 205 -13.61 -8.48 8.04
N ARG A 206 -13.09 -8.61 6.81
CA ARG A 206 -13.65 -9.50 5.78
C ARG A 206 -12.99 -10.88 5.72
N VAL A 207 -11.74 -11.00 6.14
CA VAL A 207 -11.05 -12.29 6.22
C VAL A 207 -11.31 -12.89 7.61
N PRO A 208 -11.72 -14.17 7.71
CA PRO A 208 -11.99 -14.83 8.99
C PRO A 208 -10.69 -15.22 9.70
N ILE A 209 -9.93 -14.21 10.14
CA ILE A 209 -8.65 -14.35 10.82
C ILE A 209 -8.91 -14.52 12.32
N THR A 210 -8.59 -15.69 12.84
CA THR A 210 -8.66 -16.05 14.26
C THR A 210 -7.24 -16.41 14.73
N PRO A 211 -6.98 -16.48 16.05
CA PRO A 211 -5.71 -16.97 16.56
C PRO A 211 -5.32 -18.33 15.97
N ASP A 212 -6.29 -19.22 15.75
CA ASP A 212 -6.06 -20.55 15.19
C ASP A 212 -5.88 -20.56 13.66
N SER A 213 -6.21 -19.47 12.97
CA SER A 213 -6.15 -19.38 11.50
C SER A 213 -5.13 -18.36 10.98
N VAL A 214 -4.41 -17.66 11.86
CA VAL A 214 -3.47 -16.61 11.47
C VAL A 214 -2.38 -17.13 10.52
N ASP A 215 -1.81 -18.29 10.81
CA ASP A 215 -0.74 -18.91 10.00
C ASP A 215 -1.25 -19.41 8.63
N LYS A 216 -2.57 -19.53 8.46
CA LYS A 216 -3.16 -19.80 7.14
C LYS A 216 -3.02 -18.59 6.23
N TYR A 217 -3.12 -17.37 6.77
CA TYR A 217 -3.19 -16.12 6.00
C TYR A 217 -1.90 -15.31 6.04
N TYR A 218 -1.09 -15.48 7.07
CA TYR A 218 0.24 -14.86 7.20
C TYR A 218 1.33 -15.90 7.42
N ILE A 219 2.52 -15.63 6.88
CA ILE A 219 3.70 -16.47 7.07
C ILE A 219 4.11 -16.38 8.55
N ALA A 220 4.15 -17.52 9.24
CA ALA A 220 4.48 -17.60 10.65
C ALA A 220 5.85 -16.94 10.96
N GLY A 221 5.86 -16.02 11.93
CA GLY A 221 7.06 -15.28 12.36
C GLY A 221 7.52 -14.16 11.42
N ASP A 222 6.97 -14.07 10.20
CA ASP A 222 7.35 -13.10 9.18
C ASP A 222 6.24 -12.05 8.94
N GLY A 223 4.97 -12.46 9.02
CA GLY A 223 3.82 -11.56 8.95
C GLY A 223 3.43 -11.10 7.54
N HIS A 224 4.12 -11.54 6.47
CA HIS A 224 3.66 -11.30 5.10
C HIS A 224 2.49 -12.22 4.73
N PRO A 225 1.66 -11.84 3.74
CA PRO A 225 0.57 -12.68 3.25
C PRO A 225 1.05 -14.04 2.74
N THR A 226 0.30 -15.11 3.03
CA THR A 226 0.48 -16.40 2.36
C THR A 226 -0.18 -16.40 0.98
N SER A 227 0.05 -17.48 0.23
CA SER A 227 -0.74 -17.77 -0.98
C SER A 227 -2.24 -17.75 -0.73
N ALA A 228 -2.71 -18.25 0.43
CA ALA A 228 -4.14 -18.34 0.73
C ALA A 228 -4.79 -16.95 0.93
N LEU A 229 -4.07 -16.00 1.53
CA LEU A 229 -4.56 -14.63 1.64
C LEU A 229 -4.55 -13.93 0.27
N ASN A 230 -3.48 -14.08 -0.52
CA ASN A 230 -3.43 -13.53 -1.88
C ASN A 230 -4.53 -14.10 -2.79
N ASP A 231 -4.84 -15.39 -2.65
CA ASP A 231 -5.93 -16.07 -3.33
C ASP A 231 -7.30 -15.47 -2.97
N TRP A 232 -7.52 -15.19 -1.69
CA TRP A 232 -8.73 -14.54 -1.20
C TRP A 232 -8.84 -13.11 -1.73
N ILE A 233 -7.76 -12.33 -1.65
CA ILE A 233 -7.72 -10.96 -2.17
C ILE A 233 -8.01 -10.93 -3.67
N ALA A 234 -7.43 -11.86 -4.45
CA ALA A 234 -7.67 -11.94 -5.88
C ALA A 234 -9.16 -12.18 -6.22
N ARG A 235 -9.85 -13.05 -5.47
CA ARG A 235 -11.30 -13.26 -5.64
C ARG A 235 -12.09 -11.99 -5.39
N GLU A 236 -11.81 -11.28 -4.30
CA GLU A 236 -12.54 -10.07 -3.96
C GLU A 236 -12.24 -8.93 -4.94
N ALA A 237 -11.00 -8.79 -5.40
CA ALA A 237 -10.63 -7.83 -6.43
C ALA A 237 -11.34 -8.11 -7.77
N ILE A 238 -11.44 -9.38 -8.20
CA ILE A 238 -12.20 -9.77 -9.40
C ILE A 238 -13.69 -9.42 -9.23
N ARG A 239 -14.30 -9.78 -8.09
CA ARG A 239 -15.70 -9.41 -7.82
C ARG A 239 -15.91 -7.89 -7.84
N TYR A 240 -14.96 -7.11 -7.33
CA TYR A 240 -15.02 -5.64 -7.37
C TYR A 240 -14.92 -5.11 -8.82
N ILE A 241 -14.05 -5.70 -9.64
CA ILE A 241 -13.91 -5.35 -11.06
C ILE A 241 -15.23 -5.62 -11.81
N GLU A 242 -15.86 -6.76 -11.55
CA GLU A 242 -17.12 -7.19 -12.16
C GLU A 242 -18.37 -6.47 -11.61
N GLY A 243 -18.23 -5.63 -10.58
CA GLY A 243 -19.36 -4.95 -9.93
C GLY A 243 -20.18 -5.83 -8.98
N HIS A 244 -19.68 -7.03 -8.67
CA HIS A 244 -20.29 -8.00 -7.73
C HIS A 244 -19.89 -7.78 -6.26
N ALA A 245 -18.94 -6.87 -5.99
CA ALA A 245 -18.53 -6.49 -4.64
C ALA A 245 -18.43 -4.96 -4.51
N ALA A 246 -18.98 -4.44 -3.41
CA ALA A 246 -18.80 -3.05 -3.02
C ALA A 246 -17.54 -2.90 -2.14
N PRO A 247 -16.80 -1.80 -2.27
CA PRO A 247 -15.77 -1.44 -1.30
C PRO A 247 -16.42 -1.18 0.06
N ASP A 248 -15.63 -1.24 1.12
CA ASP A 248 -16.12 -0.89 2.45
C ASP A 248 -16.56 0.57 2.49
N ARG A 249 -17.65 0.80 3.23
CA ARG A 249 -18.26 2.12 3.32
C ARG A 249 -17.68 2.85 4.51
N CYS A 250 -17.35 4.11 4.28
CA CYS A 250 -17.07 5.04 5.36
C CYS A 250 -18.33 5.24 6.20
N HIS A 251 -18.29 4.77 7.44
CA HIS A 251 -19.32 5.09 8.41
C HIS A 251 -19.08 6.52 8.93
N PRO A 252 -20.11 7.38 8.94
CA PRO A 252 -20.02 8.75 9.46
C PRO A 252 -19.70 8.79 10.96
#